data_AF-A0A392TCK6-F1
#
_entry.id   AF-A0A392TCK6-F1
#
_cell.length_a   1.000
_cell.length_b   1.000
_cell.length_c   1.000
_cell.angle_alpha   90.00
_cell.angle_beta   90.00
_cell.angle_gamma   90.00
#
_symmetry.space_group_name_H-M   'P 1'
#
loop_
_entity.id
_entity.type
_entity.pdbx_description
1 polymer ?
#
loop_
_entity_poly.entity_id
_entity_poly.type
_entity_poly.pdbx_seq_one_letter_code
_entity_poly.pdbx_strand_id
1 'polypeptide(L)'
;FKERYYVVKPVSQLAVDSLFETELDDEEDGAVRQDEEGNEMTRLVPQFPMSWTKKHFEKPTEFYLTKEKAMSEEDLIGFERLRAYVHSFK
;
A
#
# COMPACT_ATOMS: atom_id res chain seq x y z
N PHE A 1 16.92 6.15 5.28
CA PHE A 1 15.47 6.11 5.55
C PHE A 1 14.94 7.53 5.54
N LYS A 2 13.73 7.80 5.01
CA LYS A 2 13.07 9.07 5.29
C LYS A 2 12.60 9.07 6.74
N GLU A 3 12.92 10.13 7.46
CA GLU A 3 12.53 10.31 8.87
C GLU A 3 11.01 10.50 9.03
N ARG A 4 10.33 10.91 7.95
CA ARG A 4 8.88 11.12 7.92
C ARG A 4 8.29 10.66 6.59
N TYR A 5 7.21 9.90 6.67
CA TYR A 5 6.34 9.62 5.55
C TYR A 5 5.03 10.38 5.76
N TYR A 6 4.54 11.04 4.72
CA TYR A 6 3.25 11.70 4.72
C TYR A 6 2.29 10.84 3.92
N VAL A 7 1.15 10.53 4.52
CA VAL A 7 0.05 9.92 3.79
C VAL A 7 -1.04 10.97 3.67
N VAL A 8 -1.33 11.39 2.44
CA VAL A 8 -2.34 12.40 2.15
C VAL A 8 -3.69 11.70 2.03
N LYS A 9 -4.66 12.10 2.86
CA LYS A 9 -6.02 11.59 2.79
C LYS A 9 -6.75 12.18 1.59
N PRO A 10 -7.21 11.37 0.62
CA PRO A 10 -8.07 11.87 -0.43
C PRO A 10 -9.43 12.26 0.16
N VAL A 11 -9.89 13.46 -0.16
CA VAL A 11 -11.18 14.01 0.33
C VAL A 11 -12.24 14.11 -0.76
N SER A 12 -11.83 14.12 -2.03
CA SER A 12 -12.72 14.16 -3.19
C SER A 12 -12.75 12.79 -3.87
N GLN A 13 -13.84 12.50 -4.60
CA GLN A 13 -13.97 11.26 -5.37
C GLN A 13 -12.82 11.11 -6.38
N LEU A 14 -12.48 12.20 -7.09
CA LEU A 14 -11.34 12.23 -8.01
C LEU A 14 -10.01 11.81 -7.36
N ALA A 15 -9.75 12.23 -6.12
CA ALA A 15 -8.53 11.87 -5.40
C ALA A 15 -8.57 10.42 -4.86
N VAL A 16 -9.76 9.85 -4.66
CA VAL A 16 -9.92 8.42 -4.33
C VAL A 16 -9.69 7.59 -5.59
N ASP A 17 -10.27 7.99 -6.72
CA ASP A 17 -10.12 7.31 -8.00
C ASP A 17 -8.65 7.29 -8.45
N SER A 18 -7.90 8.37 -8.19
CA SER A 18 -6.45 8.44 -8.48
C SER A 18 -5.58 7.50 -7.65
N LEU A 19 -6.12 6.78 -6.66
CA LEU A 19 -5.37 5.75 -5.94
C LEU A 19 -5.27 4.43 -6.73
N PHE A 20 -6.04 4.32 -7.81
CA PHE A 20 -6.14 3.11 -8.61
C PHE A 20 -5.75 3.40 -10.06
N GLU A 21 -5.18 2.40 -10.71
CA GLU A 21 -4.96 2.37 -12.14
C GLU A 21 -5.81 1.26 -12.76
N THR A 22 -6.10 1.41 -14.04
CA THR A 22 -6.83 0.40 -14.81
C THR A 22 -5.82 -0.53 -15.47
N GLU A 23 -5.94 -1.83 -15.22
CA GLU A 23 -5.14 -2.90 -15.83
C GLU A 23 -6.07 -3.89 -16.55
N LEU A 24 -5.55 -4.62 -17.53
CA LEU A 24 -6.27 -5.71 -18.19
C LEU A 24 -6.61 -6.80 -17.15
N ASP A 25 -7.82 -7.36 -17.24
CA ASP A 25 -8.19 -8.49 -16.38
C ASP A 25 -7.77 -9.79 -17.04
N ASP A 26 -6.57 -10.27 -16.70
CA ASP A 26 -6.02 -11.52 -17.19
C ASP A 26 -6.58 -12.73 -16.43
N GLU A 27 -6.83 -13.82 -17.15
CA GLU A 27 -7.09 -15.15 -16.58
C GLU A 27 -5.81 -15.79 -16.03
N GLU A 28 -5.96 -16.93 -15.35
CA GLU A 28 -4.84 -17.66 -14.74
C GLU A 28 -3.79 -18.12 -15.77
N ASP A 29 -4.18 -18.30 -17.03
CA ASP A 29 -3.31 -18.65 -18.15
C ASP A 29 -2.67 -17.42 -18.84
N GLY A 30 -3.00 -16.20 -18.38
CA GLY A 30 -2.53 -14.94 -18.94
C GLY A 30 -3.31 -14.43 -20.16
N ALA A 31 -4.46 -15.04 -20.50
CA ALA A 31 -5.34 -14.53 -21.53
C ALA A 31 -6.21 -13.37 -21.00
N VAL A 32 -6.37 -12.31 -21.78
CA VAL A 32 -7.23 -11.18 -21.40
C VAL A 32 -8.69 -11.62 -21.45
N ARG A 33 -9.43 -11.43 -20.36
CA ARG A 33 -10.87 -11.68 -20.33
C ARG A 33 -11.61 -10.75 -21.27
N GLN A 34 -12.63 -11.28 -21.92
CA GLN A 34 -13.51 -10.50 -22.79
C GLN A 34 -14.95 -10.50 -22.25
N ASP A 35 -15.65 -9.40 -22.45
CA ASP A 35 -17.08 -9.29 -22.16
C ASP A 35 -17.95 -10.00 -23.23
N GLU A 36 -19.27 -9.97 -23.05
CA GLU A 36 -20.22 -10.63 -23.95
C GLU A 36 -20.20 -10.07 -25.39
N GLU A 37 -19.64 -8.87 -25.57
CA GLU A 37 -19.49 -8.18 -26.86
C GLU A 37 -18.10 -8.40 -27.47
N GLY A 38 -17.21 -9.11 -26.76
CA GLY A 38 -15.84 -9.40 -27.17
C GLY A 38 -14.83 -8.29 -26.83
N ASN A 39 -15.20 -7.30 -26.02
CA ASN A 39 -14.27 -6.24 -25.60
C ASN A 39 -13.42 -6.73 -24.43
N GLU A 40 -12.16 -6.28 -24.40
CA GLU A 40 -11.23 -6.59 -23.31
C GLU A 40 -11.74 -6.01 -21.98
N MET A 41 -11.82 -6.87 -20.96
CA MET A 41 -12.16 -6.46 -19.61
C MET A 41 -10.95 -5.83 -18.92
N THR A 42 -11.25 -4.87 -18.07
CA THR A 42 -10.26 -4.20 -17.22
C THR A 42 -10.69 -4.25 -15.77
N ARG A 43 -9.71 -4.17 -14.87
CA ARG A 43 -9.90 -4.07 -13.43
C ARG A 43 -9.12 -2.91 -12.84
N LEU A 44 -9.58 -2.44 -11.69
CA LEU A 44 -8.86 -1.42 -10.92
C LEU A 44 -7.84 -2.09 -10.00
N VAL A 45 -6.58 -1.67 -10.12
CA VAL A 45 -5.46 -2.11 -9.27
C VAL A 45 -4.91 -0.95 -8.46
N PRO A 46 -4.52 -1.15 -7.19
CA PRO A 46 -3.91 -0.08 -6.40
C PRO A 46 -2.57 0.38 -7.01
N GLN A 47 -2.42 1.68 -7.26
CA GLN A 47 -1.19 2.25 -7.81
C GLN A 47 -0.04 2.25 -6.79
N PHE A 48 -0.37 2.37 -5.51
CA PHE A 48 0.62 2.53 -4.44
C PHE A 48 0.92 1.19 -3.75
N PRO A 49 2.21 0.86 -3.53
CA PRO A 49 2.66 -0.46 -3.05
C PRO A 49 2.20 -0.84 -1.64
N MET A 50 1.56 0.09 -0.92
CA MET A 50 1.01 -0.17 0.42
C MET A 50 -0.49 -0.50 0.40
N SER A 51 -1.14 -0.56 -0.78
CA SER A 51 -2.56 -0.88 -0.94
C SER A 51 -3.49 -0.12 0.04
N TRP A 52 -3.20 1.15 0.29
CA TRP A 52 -3.97 1.98 1.23
C TRP A 52 -5.39 2.20 0.70
N THR A 53 -6.35 1.52 1.32
CA THR A 53 -7.77 1.71 1.03
C THR A 53 -8.40 2.80 1.90
N LYS A 54 -9.61 3.24 1.56
CA LYS A 54 -10.41 4.19 2.35
C LYS A 54 -10.47 3.85 3.85
N LYS A 55 -10.56 2.56 4.19
CA LYS A 55 -10.57 2.06 5.58
C LYS A 55 -9.33 2.50 6.37
N HIS A 56 -8.19 2.66 5.71
CA HIS A 56 -6.95 3.09 6.36
C HIS A 56 -6.99 4.56 6.79
N PHE A 57 -7.73 5.39 6.05
CA PHE A 57 -7.91 6.81 6.35
C PHE A 57 -8.98 7.10 7.41
N GLU A 58 -9.70 6.08 7.87
CA GLU A 58 -10.65 6.17 8.98
C GLU A 58 -9.97 6.04 10.33
N LYS A 59 -8.77 5.44 10.37
CA LYS A 59 -7.97 5.29 11.57
C LYS A 59 -6.97 6.44 11.70
N PRO A 60 -6.72 6.93 12.93
CA PRO A 60 -5.68 7.92 13.15
C PRO A 60 -4.30 7.27 12.93
N THR A 61 -3.29 8.05 12.55
CA THR A 61 -1.96 7.52 12.19
C THR A 61 -1.35 6.70 13.32
N GLU A 62 -1.60 7.07 14.58
CA GLU A 62 -1.14 6.35 15.78
C GLU A 62 -1.62 4.90 15.84
N PHE A 63 -2.72 4.56 15.16
CA PHE A 63 -3.23 3.19 15.07
C PHE A 63 -2.26 2.26 14.33
N TYR A 64 -1.50 2.79 13.38
CA TYR A 64 -0.53 2.03 12.56
C TYR A 64 0.89 2.10 13.10
N LEU A 65 1.12 2.83 14.20
CA LEU A 65 2.45 2.97 14.78
C LEU A 65 2.63 1.93 15.89
N THR A 66 3.52 0.97 15.65
CA THR A 66 4.05 0.13 16.72
C THR A 66 4.99 0.98 17.57
N LYS A 67 4.59 1.27 18.80
CA LYS A 67 5.44 1.98 19.76
C LYS A 67 6.50 1.00 20.27
N GLU A 68 7.77 1.41 20.36
CA GLU A 68 8.86 0.57 20.91
C GLU A 68 8.50 -0.04 22.27
N LYS A 69 7.81 0.72 23.15
CA LYS A 69 7.35 0.23 24.45
C LYS A 69 6.34 -0.93 24.40
N ALA A 70 5.73 -1.18 23.24
CA ALA A 70 4.77 -2.24 23.01
C ALA A 70 5.37 -3.41 22.21
N MET A 71 6.65 -3.31 21.82
CA MET A 71 7.39 -4.36 21.13
C MET A 71 7.85 -5.42 22.12
N SER A 72 7.90 -6.67 21.67
CA SER A 72 8.59 -7.73 22.40
C SER A 72 10.11 -7.52 22.35
N GLU A 73 10.87 -8.24 23.19
CA GLU A 73 12.32 -8.18 23.16
C GLU A 73 12.90 -8.67 21.82
N GLU A 74 12.26 -9.66 21.19
CA GLU A 74 12.61 -10.14 19.86
C GLU A 74 12.36 -9.07 18.78
N ASP A 75 11.21 -8.40 18.83
CA ASP A 75 10.86 -7.31 17.91
C ASP A 75 11.86 -6.15 18.03
N LEU A 76 12.29 -5.81 19.25
CA LEU A 76 13.29 -4.77 19.50
C LEU A 76 14.65 -5.13 18.88
N ILE A 77 15.09 -6.38 19.04
CA ILE A 77 16.34 -6.86 18.40
C ILE A 77 16.22 -6.79 16.87
N GLY A 78 15.08 -7.22 16.32
CA GLY A 78 14.81 -7.13 14.88
C GLY A 78 14.79 -5.69 14.38
N PHE A 79 14.15 -4.78 15.13
CA PHE A 79 14.08 -3.35 14.83
C PHE A 79 15.46 -2.70 14.81
N GLU A 80 16.30 -2.95 15.81
CA GLU A 80 17.65 -2.39 15.85
C GLU A 80 18.56 -2.92 14.72
N ARG A 81 18.41 -4.20 14.34
CA ARG A 81 19.10 -4.76 13.16
C ARG A 81 18.70 -4.04 11.87
N LEU A 82 17.40 -3.83 11.65
CA LEU A 82 16.89 -3.09 10.49
C LEU A 82 17.39 -1.64 10.49
N ARG A 83 17.36 -0.99 11.65
CA ARG A 83 17.85 0.39 11.83
C ARG A 83 19.33 0.51 11.47
N ALA A 84 20.17 -0.40 11.96
CA ALA A 84 21.60 -0.43 11.64
C ALA A 84 21.85 -0.70 10.15
N TYR A 85 21.13 -1.65 9.55
CA TYR A 85 21.21 -1.95 8.13
C TYR A 85 20.87 -0.73 7.27
N VAL A 86 19.76 -0.06 7.57
CA VAL A 86 19.33 1.15 6.87
C VAL A 86 20.36 2.28 7.00
N HIS A 87 20.98 2.44 8.16
CA HIS A 87 22.00 3.47 8.38
C HIS A 87 23.27 3.19 7.54
N SER A 88 23.50 1.96 7.12
CA SER A 88 24.64 1.63 6.24
C SER A 88 24.49 2.12 4.80
N PHE A 89 23.27 2.49 4.38
CA PHE A 89 23.02 3.07 3.07
C PHE A 89 23.52 4.52 3.03
N LYS A 90 24.57 4.77 2.26
CA LYS A 90 25.12 6.10 1.98
C LYS A 90 24.17 6.95 1.16
#